data_AF-A0A661ZAX7-F1
#
_entry.id   AF-A0A661ZAX7-F1
#
_cell.length_a   1.000
_cell.length_b   1.000
_cell.length_c   1.000
_cell.angle_alpha   90.00
_cell.angle_beta   90.00
_cell.angle_gamma   90.00
#
_symmetry.space_group_name_H-M   'P 1'
#
loop_
_entity.id
_entity.type
_entity.pdbx_description
1 polymer ?
#
loop_
_entity_poly.entity_id
_entity_poly.type
_entity_poly.pdbx_seq_one_letter_code
_entity_poly.pdbx_strand_id
1 'polypeptide(L)' 'MPYKEVKVEKLYYSIGEVAKMFDVNTSLIRFWEKEFDIIKPKKNKKGNRLFTKQDIDNFHIIYH' A
#
# COMPACT_ATOMS: atom_id res chain seq x y z
N MET A 1 -29.90 0.42 20.58
CA MET A 1 -29.41 -0.05 19.26
C MET A 1 -27.90 -0.22 19.37
N PRO A 2 -27.32 -1.39 19.05
CA PRO A 2 -25.86 -1.53 19.11
C PRO A 2 -25.25 -0.74 17.96
N TYR A 3 -24.46 0.27 18.30
CA TYR A 3 -23.72 1.05 17.30
C TYR A 3 -22.73 0.11 16.61
N LYS A 4 -22.90 -0.05 15.29
CA LYS A 4 -21.97 -0.79 14.45
C LYS A 4 -20.70 0.05 14.36
N GLU A 5 -19.63 -0.37 15.02
CA GLU A 5 -18.34 0.31 14.95
C GLU A 5 -17.89 0.38 13.48
N VAL A 6 -17.95 1.59 12.91
CA VAL A 6 -17.44 1.83 11.57
C VAL A 6 -15.92 1.78 11.67
N LYS A 7 -15.31 0.67 11.27
CA LYS A 7 -13.85 0.60 11.10
C LYS A 7 -13.43 1.70 10.13
N VAL A 8 -12.70 2.69 10.65
CA VAL A 8 -12.09 3.74 9.83
C VAL A 8 -10.98 3.07 9.02
N GLU A 9 -11.29 2.72 7.78
CA GLU A 9 -10.27 2.21 6.86
C GLU A 9 -9.38 3.37 6.41
N LYS A 10 -8.06 3.20 6.55
CA LYS A 10 -7.10 4.17 6.01
C LYS A 10 -7.22 4.20 4.49
N LEU A 11 -7.38 5.40 3.95
CA LEU A 11 -7.43 5.65 2.50
C LEU A 11 -6.07 5.45 1.82
N TYR A 12 -4.99 5.80 2.53
CA TYR A 12 -3.63 5.73 2.02
C TYR A 12 -2.69 5.10 3.04
N TYR A 13 -1.72 4.36 2.53
CA TYR A 13 -0.66 3.69 3.25
C TYR A 13 0.68 4.19 2.75
N SER A 14 1.60 4.42 3.67
CA SER A 14 2.98 4.77 3.35
C SER A 14 3.77 3.53 2.92
N ILE A 15 4.88 3.73 2.21
CA ILE A 15 5.77 2.62 1.82
C ILE A 15 6.26 1.80 3.03
N GLY A 16 6.45 2.45 4.18
CA GLY A 16 6.87 1.78 5.41
C GLY A 16 5.77 0.91 6.02
N GLU A 17 4.51 1.34 5.92
CA GLU A 17 3.37 0.51 6.34
C GLU A 17 3.20 -0.69 5.43
N VAL A 18 3.25 -0.48 4.11
CA VAL A 18 3.18 -1.59 3.14
C VAL A 18 4.33 -2.58 3.37
N ALA A 19 5.56 -2.11 3.51
CA ALA A 19 6.71 -2.96 3.82
C ALA A 19 6.50 -3.81 5.08
N LYS A 20 5.95 -3.22 6.16
CA LYS A 20 5.61 -3.94 7.39
C LYS A 20 4.47 -4.94 7.22
N MET A 21 3.49 -4.67 6.36
CA MET A 21 2.37 -5.60 6.10
C MET A 21 2.82 -6.89 5.44
N PHE A 22 3.83 -6.82 4.57
CA PHE A 22 4.38 -7.99 3.86
C PHE A 22 5.65 -8.54 4.53
N ASP A 23 6.09 -7.95 5.64
CA ASP A 23 7.37 -8.25 6.31
C ASP A 23 8.57 -8.23 5.35
N VAL A 24 8.59 -7.24 4.46
CA VAL A 24 9.65 -7.05 3.46
C VAL A 24 10.32 -5.69 3.59
N ASN A 25 11.47 -5.55 2.93
CA ASN A 25 12.17 -4.27 2.88
C ASN A 25 11.45 -3.26 1.98
N THR A 26 11.48 -1.98 2.36
CA THR A 26 10.93 -0.88 1.53
C THR A 26 11.55 -0.81 0.13
N SER A 27 12.78 -1.31 -0.04
CA SER A 27 13.43 -1.39 -1.35
C SER A 27 12.77 -2.42 -2.27
N LEU A 28 12.24 -3.52 -1.73
CA LEU A 28 11.48 -4.50 -2.51
C LEU A 28 10.16 -3.91 -2.99
N ILE A 29 9.47 -3.16 -2.14
CA ILE A 29 8.25 -2.43 -2.53
C ILE A 29 8.54 -1.42 -3.65
N ARG A 30 9.68 -0.70 -3.61
CA ARG A 30 10.11 0.19 -4.70
C ARG A 30 10.44 -0.57 -5.99
N PHE A 31 11.00 -1.77 -5.87
CA PHE A 31 11.29 -2.62 -7.02
C PHE A 31 10.00 -3.07 -7.69
N TRP A 32 9.04 -3.58 -6.93
CA TRP A 32 7.73 -3.99 -7.45
C TRP A 32 6.93 -2.83 -8.05
N GLU A 33 6.96 -1.63 -7.44
CA GLU A 33 6.38 -0.41 -8.05
C GLU A 33 6.94 -0.15 -9.46
N LYS A 34 8.22 -0.45 -9.68
CA LYS A 34 8.88 -0.19 -10.97
C LYS A 34 8.63 -1.30 -11.98
N GLU A 35 8.62 -2.57 -11.54
CA GLU A 35 8.44 -3.71 -12.46
C GLU A 35 7.00 -4.00 -12.82
N PHE A 36 6.05 -3.64 -11.95
CA PHE A 36 4.65 -3.95 -12.17
C PHE A 36 3.85 -2.68 -12.42
N ASP A 37 3.45 -2.47 -13.68
CA ASP A 37 2.58 -1.36 -14.09
C ASP A 37 1.23 -1.32 -13.36
N ILE A 38 0.81 -2.43 -12.73
CA ILE A 38 -0.43 -2.48 -11.94
C ILE A 38 -0.33 -1.73 -10.60
N ILE A 39 0.89 -1.50 -10.10
CA ILE A 39 1.13 -0.72 -8.88
C ILE A 39 1.43 0.72 -9.27
N LYS A 40 0.51 1.64 -8.99
CA LYS A 40 0.65 3.07 -9.36
C LYS A 40 0.43 3.96 -8.14
N PRO A 41 1.35 3.96 -7.15
CA PRO A 41 1.20 4.77 -5.96
C PRO A 41 1.17 6.25 -6.32
N LYS A 42 0.27 6.97 -5.68
CA LYS A 42 0.22 8.42 -5.82
C LYS A 42 1.41 9.04 -5.10
N LYS A 43 2.15 9.91 -5.78
CA LYS A 43 3.21 10.71 -5.14
C LYS A 43 2.62 12.01 -4.63
N ASN A 44 2.85 12.32 -3.35
CA ASN A 44 2.48 13.62 -2.81
C ASN A 44 3.50 14.70 -3.22
N LYS A 45 3.23 15.98 -2.90
CA LYS A 45 4.14 17.10 -3.19
C LYS A 45 5.54 16.97 -2.56
N LYS A 46 5.70 16.12 -1.54
CA LYS A 46 6.97 15.85 -0.85
C LYS A 46 7.71 14.64 -1.43
N GLY A 47 7.18 13.98 -2.47
CA GLY A 47 7.77 12.79 -3.07
C GLY A 47 7.48 11.48 -2.34
N ASN A 48 6.65 11.49 -1.29
CA ASN A 48 6.27 10.27 -0.59
C ASN A 48 5.20 9.52 -1.40
N ARG A 49 5.34 8.19 -1.42
CA ARG A 49 4.40 7.27 -2.05
C ARG A 49 3.24 7.00 -1.12
N LEU A 50 2.04 7.17 -1.66
CA LEU A 50 0.77 6.87 -1.03
C LEU A 50 0.15 5.71 -1.81
N PHE A 51 0.15 4.55 -1.17
CA PHE A 51 -0.48 3.33 -1.67
C PHE A 51 -1.92 3.32 -1.23
N THR A 52 -2.82 3.01 -2.15
CA THR A 52 -4.23 2.80 -1.86
C THR A 52 -4.47 1.36 -1.39
N LYS A 53 -5.66 1.08 -0.90
CA LYS A 53 -6.08 -0.31 -0.60
C LYS A 53 -5.96 -1.20 -1.84
N GLN A 54 -6.31 -0.69 -3.01
CA GLN A 54 -6.17 -1.41 -4.27
C GLN A 54 -4.71 -1.75 -4.61
N ASP A 55 -3.77 -0.85 -4.33
CA ASP A 55 -2.34 -1.17 -4.51
C ASP A 55 -1.91 -2.30 -3.56
N ILE A 56 -2.41 -2.32 -2.32
CA ILE A 56 -2.15 -3.41 -1.36
C ILE A 56 -2.72 -4.73 -1.85
N ASP A 57 -3.93 -4.72 -2.39
CA ASP A 57 -4.54 -5.92 -2.98
C ASP A 57 -3.67 -6.44 -4.14
N ASN A 58 -3.14 -5.55 -4.99
CA ASN A 58 -2.21 -5.93 -6.06
C ASN A 58 -0.89 -6.51 -5.51
N PHE A 59 -0.36 -5.98 -4.41
CA PHE A 59 0.83 -6.56 -3.77
C PHE A 59 0.60 -7.99 -3.27
N HIS A 60 -0.61 -8.32 -2.78
CA HIS A 60 -0.94 -9.70 -2.40
C HIS A 60 -0.94 -10.66 -3.60
N ILE A 61 -1.33 -10.18 -4.79
CA ILE A 61 -1.31 -10.98 -6.02
C ILE A 61 0.13 -11.28 -6.46
N ILE A 62 1.04 -10.30 -6.30
CA ILE A 62 2.46 -10.43 -6.69
C ILE A 62 3.26 -11.29 -5.70
N TYR A 63 2.93 -11.23 -4.41
CA TYR A 63 3.64 -11.93 -3.33
C TYR A 63 3.20 -13.41 -3.15
N HIS A 64 2.46 -13.95 -4.12
CA HIS A 64 1.90 -15.31 -4.10
C HIS A 64 2.79 -16.36 -4.78
#